data_AF-A0A099KIT0-F1
#
_entry.id   AF-A0A099KIT0-F1
#
_cell.length_a   1.000
_cell.length_b   1.000
_cell.length_c   1.000
_cell.angle_alpha   90.00
_cell.angle_beta   90.00
_cell.angle_gamma   90.00
#
_symmetry.space_group_name_H-M   'P 1'
#
loop_
_entity.id
_entity.type
_entity.pdbx_description
1 polymer ?
#
loop_
_entity_poly.entity_id
_entity_poly.type
_entity_poly.pdbx_seq_one_letter_code
_entity_poly.pdbx_strand_id
1 'polypeptide(L)'
;MDSDLLDIFKGKTVSFGSDSDTLAIKNITFKLIHDKLFVVGQIPLSATEQDLALKKQCAISWDSVNDYIVFDSEEEYSKWVEVTET
;
A
#
# COMPACT_ATOMS: atom_id res chain seq x y z
N MET A 1 16.04 -7.86 -8.63
CA MET A 1 15.43 -6.70 -7.95
C MET A 1 16.52 -6.05 -7.14
N ASP A 2 16.87 -4.80 -7.48
CA ASP A 2 17.85 -4.00 -6.74
C ASP A 2 17.40 -3.84 -5.29
N SER A 3 18.29 -4.12 -4.34
CA SER A 3 17.97 -4.10 -2.91
C SER A 3 17.52 -2.73 -2.41
N ASP A 4 17.94 -1.66 -3.08
CA ASP A 4 17.63 -0.27 -2.71
C ASP A 4 16.13 0.08 -2.86
N LEU A 5 15.40 -0.59 -3.76
CA LEU A 5 13.96 -0.39 -3.92
C LEU A 5 13.11 -1.09 -2.84
N LEU A 6 13.67 -2.05 -2.12
CA LEU A 6 12.96 -2.67 -0.98
C LEU A 6 13.01 -1.78 0.27
N ASP A 7 14.07 -0.97 0.42
CA ASP A 7 14.23 -0.11 1.59
C ASP A 7 13.27 1.09 1.57
N ILE A 8 12.85 1.59 0.39
CA ILE A 8 11.91 2.71 0.31
C ILE A 8 10.52 2.39 0.88
N PHE A 9 10.15 1.11 1.01
CA PHE A 9 8.86 0.68 1.53
C PHE A 9 8.91 0.22 2.99
N LYS A 10 10.11 0.10 3.55
CA LYS A 10 10.32 -0.51 4.85
C LYS A 10 9.81 0.40 5.97
N GLY A 11 8.84 -0.10 6.73
CA GLY A 11 8.19 0.66 7.81
C GLY A 11 7.31 1.81 7.32
N LYS A 12 7.01 1.86 6.01
CA LYS A 12 6.19 2.90 5.38
C LYS A 12 4.76 2.43 5.19
N THR A 13 3.89 3.40 4.94
CA THR A 13 2.56 3.18 4.37
C THR A 13 2.62 3.65 2.92
N VAL A 14 2.10 2.87 1.99
CA VAL A 14 2.20 3.19 0.56
C VAL A 14 0.83 3.05 -0.08
N SER A 15 0.42 4.08 -0.82
CA SER A 15 -0.74 4.01 -1.69
C SER A 15 -0.28 3.56 -3.08
N PHE A 16 -0.81 2.45 -3.57
CA PHE A 16 -0.51 1.91 -4.89
C PHE A 16 -1.64 2.23 -5.86
N GLY A 17 -1.33 2.92 -6.94
CA GLY A 17 -2.24 3.16 -8.07
C GLY A 17 -2.20 2.00 -9.06
N SER A 18 -3.38 1.51 -9.44
CA SER A 18 -3.59 0.56 -10.53
C SER A 18 -4.61 1.11 -11.54
N ASP A 19 -4.79 0.41 -12.66
CA ASP A 19 -5.73 0.83 -13.70
C ASP A 19 -7.19 0.98 -13.21
N SER A 20 -7.59 0.22 -12.19
CA SER A 20 -8.97 0.23 -11.70
C SER A 20 -9.15 1.04 -10.42
N ASP A 21 -8.17 0.99 -9.51
CA ASP A 21 -8.32 1.51 -8.15
C ASP A 21 -6.97 1.83 -7.50
N THR A 22 -7.02 2.56 -6.39
CA THR A 22 -5.89 2.74 -5.48
C THR A 22 -6.01 1.85 -4.25
N LEU A 23 -4.91 1.21 -3.83
CA LEU A 23 -4.87 0.42 -2.60
C LEU A 23 -3.71 0.85 -1.71
N ALA A 24 -4.04 1.30 -0.50
CA ALA A 24 -3.03 1.59 0.52
C ALA A 24 -2.66 0.36 1.34
N ILE A 25 -1.37 0.18 1.59
CA ILE A 25 -0.80 -0.96 2.31
C ILE A 25 0.27 -0.47 3.28
N LYS A 26 0.25 -0.97 4.52
CA LYS A 26 1.34 -0.83 5.50
C LYS A 26 1.97 -2.19 5.82
N ASN A 27 3.11 -2.18 6.51
CA ASN A 27 3.87 -3.39 6.85
C ASN A 27 4.19 -4.24 5.62
N ILE A 28 4.69 -3.56 4.58
CA ILE A 28 4.86 -4.10 3.24
C ILE A 28 5.95 -5.17 3.20
N THR A 29 5.66 -6.25 2.49
CA THR A 29 6.59 -7.29 2.10
C THR A 29 6.31 -7.72 0.67
N PHE A 30 7.35 -8.13 -0.05
CA PHE A 30 7.20 -8.66 -1.40
C PHE A 30 7.21 -10.19 -1.35
N LYS A 31 6.25 -10.83 -2.02
CA LYS A 31 6.12 -12.29 -2.08
C LYS A 31 5.90 -12.75 -3.52
N LEU A 32 6.69 -13.74 -3.94
CA LEU A 32 6.49 -14.43 -5.20
C LEU A 32 5.50 -15.59 -5.00
N ILE A 33 4.38 -15.57 -5.70
CA ILE A 33 3.33 -16.59 -5.66
C ILE A 33 3.00 -16.99 -7.10
N HIS A 34 3.20 -18.26 -7.45
CA HIS A 34 2.97 -18.80 -8.81
C HIS A 34 3.56 -17.90 -9.91
N ASP A 35 4.85 -17.58 -9.79
CA ASP A 35 5.63 -16.74 -10.72
C ASP A 35 5.16 -15.29 -10.86
N LYS A 36 4.25 -14.84 -10.00
CA LYS A 36 3.81 -13.44 -9.91
C LYS A 36 4.27 -12.80 -8.62
N LEU A 37 4.76 -11.58 -8.72
CA LEU A 37 5.20 -10.83 -7.56
C LEU A 37 4.01 -10.06 -6.97
N PHE A 38 3.83 -10.18 -5.66
CA PHE A 38 2.81 -9.46 -4.91
C PHE A 38 3.45 -8.57 -3.87
N VAL A 39 2.90 -7.37 -3.74
CA VAL A 39 3.08 -6.52 -2.56
C VAL A 39 2.03 -6.95 -1.55
N VAL A 40 2.46 -7.39 -0.38
CA VAL A 40 1.60 -7.94 0.67
C VAL A 40 1.79 -7.16 1.95
N GLY A 41 0.70 -6.85 2.64
CA GLY A 41 0.75 -6.17 3.93
C GLY A 41 -0.62 -6.10 4.58
N GLN A 42 -0.91 -4.97 5.20
CA GLN A 42 -2.17 -4.71 5.90
C GLN A 42 -2.80 -3.42 5.43
N ILE A 43 -4.13 -3.38 5.45
CA ILE A 43 -4.89 -2.16 5.20
C ILE A 43 -4.62 -1.15 6.34
N PRO A 44 -4.11 0.06 6.05
CA PRO A 44 -3.92 1.11 7.03
C PRO A 44 -5.25 1.81 7.37
N LEU A 45 -5.23 2.64 8.42
CA LEU A 45 -6.34 3.51 8.80
C LEU A 45 -6.70 4.48 7.66
N SER A 46 -7.98 4.76 7.53
CA SER A 46 -8.60 5.63 6.51
C SER A 46 -8.54 5.08 5.07
N ALA A 47 -8.03 3.87 4.85
CA ALA A 47 -7.90 3.31 3.49
C ALA A 47 -9.18 2.73 2.89
N THR A 48 -10.21 2.51 3.71
CA THR A 48 -11.51 2.03 3.26
C THR A 48 -12.61 2.83 3.93
N GLU A 49 -13.76 2.95 3.28
CA GLU A 49 -14.95 3.57 3.88
C GLU A 49 -15.21 2.98 5.27
N GLN A 50 -15.31 3.86 6.27
CA GLN A 50 -15.56 3.51 7.67
C GLN A 50 -14.55 2.48 8.25
N ASP A 51 -13.36 2.37 7.66
CA ASP A 51 -12.30 1.46 8.12
C ASP A 51 -12.71 -0.02 8.20
N LEU A 52 -13.66 -0.44 7.36
CA LEU A 52 -14.21 -1.81 7.37
C LEU A 52 -13.15 -2.90 7.22
N ALA A 53 -12.04 -2.62 6.52
CA ALA A 53 -10.95 -3.57 6.29
C ALA A 53 -9.69 -3.28 7.13
N LEU A 54 -9.74 -2.38 8.13
CA LEU A 54 -8.58 -2.00 8.93
C LEU A 54 -7.81 -3.22 9.47
N LYS A 55 -6.49 -3.22 9.26
CA LYS A 55 -5.53 -4.28 9.66
C LYS A 55 -5.74 -5.64 8.99
N LYS A 56 -6.72 -5.80 8.09
CA LYS A 56 -6.86 -7.03 7.30
C LYS A 56 -5.69 -7.18 6.36
N GLN A 57 -5.31 -8.44 6.11
CA GLN A 57 -4.27 -8.73 5.13
C GLN A 57 -4.79 -8.45 3.73
N CYS A 58 -3.95 -7.82 2.93
CA CYS A 58 -4.23 -7.49 1.54
C CYS A 58 -2.97 -7.72 0.70
N ALA A 59 -3.19 -7.86 -0.60
CA ALA A 59 -2.11 -7.97 -1.56
C ALA A 59 -2.53 -7.33 -2.90
N ILE A 60 -1.56 -6.73 -3.58
CA ILE A 60 -1.69 -6.27 -4.96
C ILE A 60 -0.58 -6.90 -5.81
N SER A 61 -0.91 -7.25 -7.05
CA SER A 61 0.10 -7.75 -7.98
C SER A 61 1.01 -6.59 -8.38
N TRP A 62 2.32 -6.78 -8.27
CA TRP A 62 3.29 -5.75 -8.67
C TRP A 62 3.16 -5.41 -10.16
N ASP A 63 2.81 -6.39 -10.99
CA ASP A 63 2.61 -6.21 -12.43
C ASP A 63 1.40 -5.31 -12.77
N SER A 64 0.49 -5.06 -11.82
CA SER A 64 -0.66 -4.16 -11.99
C SER A 64 -0.46 -2.77 -11.37
N VAL A 65 0.69 -2.51 -10.76
CA VAL A 65 1.00 -1.21 -10.15
C VAL A 65 1.55 -0.28 -11.23
N ASN A 66 0.90 0.87 -11.41
CA ASN A 66 1.32 1.91 -12.35
C ASN A 66 2.15 2.99 -11.65
N ASP A 67 1.73 3.36 -10.45
CA ASP A 67 2.35 4.41 -9.64
C ASP A 67 2.19 4.10 -8.14
N TYR A 68 2.98 4.78 -7.33
CA TYR A 68 2.89 4.67 -5.87
C TYR A 68 3.29 5.97 -5.18
N ILE A 69 2.68 6.21 -4.03
CA ILE A 69 3.01 7.32 -3.13
C ILE A 69 3.41 6.72 -1.78
N VAL A 70 4.62 7.07 -1.32
CA VAL A 70 5.18 6.58 -0.05
C VAL A 70 4.94 7.63 1.04
N PHE A 71 4.38 7.18 2.15
CA PHE A 71 4.17 7.95 3.37
C PHE A 71 5.07 7.40 4.48
N ASP A 72 5.67 8.29 5.26
CA ASP A 72 6.55 7.95 6.38
C ASP A 72 5.83 7.17 7.48
N SER A 73 4.52 7.38 7.65
CA SER A 73 3.70 6.68 8.65
C SER A 73 2.24 6.49 8.21
N GLU A 74 1.53 5.62 8.92
CA GLU A 74 0.07 5.47 8.80
C GLU A 74 -0.68 6.77 9.13
N GLU A 75 -0.17 7.56 10.07
CA GLU A 75 -0.79 8.84 10.47
C GLU A 75 -0.66 9.90 9.37
N GLU A 76 0.46 9.92 8.66
CA GLU A 76 0.66 10.83 7.53
C GLU A 76 -0.30 10.48 6.38
N TYR A 77 -0.42 9.19 6.06
CA TYR A 77 -1.38 8.70 5.08
C TYR A 77 -2.82 9.07 5.44
N SER A 78 -3.22 8.81 6.69
CA SER A 78 -4.58 9.10 7.18
C SER A 78 -4.93 10.59 7.04
N LYS A 79 -4.00 11.49 7.43
CA LYS A 79 -4.17 12.94 7.25
C LYS A 79 -4.29 13.35 5.78
N TRP A 80 -3.52 12.71 4.90
CA TRP A 80 -3.58 12.99 3.47
C TRP A 80 -4.96 12.64 2.90
N VAL A 81 -5.51 11.48 3.28
CA VAL A 81 -6.86 11.07 2.86
C VAL A 81 -7.92 12.06 3.34
N GLU A 82 -7.89 12.44 4.63
CA GLU A 82 -8.84 13.40 5.20
C GLU A 82 -8.85 14.74 4.46
N VAL A 83 -7.68 15.23 4.02
CA VAL A 83 -7.56 16.47 3.24
C VAL A 83 -8.09 16.31 1.82
N THR A 84 -7.91 15.14 1.20
CA THR A 84 -8.39 14.88 -0.17
C THR A 84 -9.90 14.64 -0.27
N GLU A 85 -10.55 14.22 0.82
CA GLU A 85 -12.00 14.01 0.89
C GLU A 85 -12.79 15.29 1.25
N THR A 86 -12.12 16.43 1.49
CA THR A 86 -12.73 17.73 1.82
C THR A 86 -12.75 18.67 0.61
#